data_AF-A0A924NBK3-F1
#
_entry.id   AF-A0A924NBK3-F1
#
_cell.length_a   1.000
_cell.length_b   1.000
_cell.length_c   1.000
_cell.angle_alpha   90.00
_cell.angle_beta   90.00
_cell.angle_gamma   90.00
#
_symmetry.space_group_name_H-M   'P 1'
#
loop_
_entity.id
_entity.type
_entity.pdbx_description
1 polymer ?
#
loop_
_entity_poly.entity_id
_entity_poly.type
_entity_poly.pdbx_seq_one_letter_code
_entity_poly.pdbx_strand_id
1 'polypeptide(L)' 'MIAAGDTRIADIAVIADSPEPVPCCGGCRQKIAEFADQNVRVNLYTTDGKSKSMTVAELLPGSFSAAHMDRA' A
#
# COMPACT_ATOMS: atom_id res chain seq x y z
N MET A 1 9.08 -10.56 -4.98
CA MET A 1 9.13 -9.31 -5.79
C MET A 1 8.75 -9.60 -7.23
N ILE A 2 8.04 -8.68 -7.91
CA ILE A 2 7.51 -8.89 -9.28
C ILE A 2 8.54 -9.41 -10.29
N ALA A 3 9.74 -8.80 -10.32
CA ALA A 3 10.80 -9.24 -11.23
C ALA A 3 11.35 -10.66 -10.94
N ALA A 4 11.08 -11.20 -9.75
CA ALA A 4 11.43 -12.55 -9.34
C ALA A 4 10.27 -13.56 -9.53
N GLY A 5 9.17 -13.16 -10.17
CA GLY A 5 8.03 -14.03 -10.49
C GLY A 5 6.87 -14.00 -9.50
N ASP A 6 6.99 -13.29 -8.38
CA ASP A 6 5.86 -13.10 -7.47
C ASP A 6 4.80 -12.18 -8.09
N THR A 7 3.54 -12.36 -7.72
CA THR A 7 2.42 -11.59 -8.31
C THR A 7 1.51 -10.95 -7.28
N ARG A 8 1.65 -11.29 -5.99
CA ARG A 8 0.78 -10.79 -4.92
C ARG A 8 1.57 -10.42 -3.67
N ILE A 9 1.21 -9.29 -3.07
CA ILE A 9 1.72 -8.82 -1.79
C ILE A 9 0.77 -9.29 -0.69
N ALA A 10 1.31 -9.96 0.34
CA ALA A 10 0.53 -10.48 1.46
C ALA A 10 0.47 -9.53 2.68
N ASP A 11 1.52 -8.75 2.93
CA ASP A 11 1.62 -7.77 4.01
C ASP A 11 2.67 -6.69 3.63
N ILE A 12 2.56 -5.50 4.21
CA ILE A 12 3.41 -4.34 3.91
C ILE A 12 3.86 -3.68 5.23
N ALA A 13 5.16 -3.43 5.33
CA ALA A 13 5.75 -2.59 6.37
C ALA A 13 6.45 -1.38 5.72
N VAL A 14 6.11 -0.17 6.17
CA VAL A 14 6.77 1.08 5.79
C VAL A 14 7.38 1.69 7.04
N ILE A 15 8.67 1.97 7.01
CA ILE A 15 9.41 2.58 8.11
C ILE A 15 10.05 3.86 7.61
N ALA A 16 9.87 4.96 8.35
CA ALA A 16 10.49 6.24 8.04
C ALA A 16 11.03 6.90 9.32
N ASP A 17 12.09 7.67 9.17
CA ASP A 17 12.56 8.56 10.23
C ASP A 17 11.70 9.84 10.22
N SER A 18 10.56 9.77 10.91
CA SER A 18 9.58 10.86 10.96
C SER A 18 8.89 10.92 12.33
N PRO A 19 8.40 12.10 12.76
CA PRO A 19 7.76 12.24 14.08
C PRO A 19 6.50 11.39 14.27
N GLU A 20 5.80 11.07 13.18
CA GLU A 20 4.60 10.24 13.16
C GLU A 20 4.69 9.20 12.03
N PRO A 21 4.02 8.03 12.14
CA PRO A 21 3.99 7.02 11.09
C PRO A 21 3.38 7.60 9.80
N VAL A 22 4.20 7.72 8.75
CA VAL A 22 3.82 8.38 7.51
C VAL A 22 3.57 7.35 6.40
N PRO A 23 2.42 7.43 5.69
CA PRO A 23 2.19 6.61 4.52
C PRO A 23 3.15 7.00 3.38
N CYS A 24 3.51 6.03 2.54
CA CYS A 24 4.36 6.25 1.37
C CYS A 24 3.74 7.26 0.37
N CYS A 25 4.56 7.73 -0.59
CA CYS A 25 4.12 8.67 -1.63
C CYS A 25 3.06 8.06 -2.57
N GLY A 26 2.33 8.91 -3.30
CA GLY A 26 1.22 8.46 -4.17
C GLY A 26 1.60 7.38 -5.18
N GLY A 27 2.79 7.48 -5.80
CA GLY A 27 3.28 6.49 -6.75
C GLY A 27 3.51 5.11 -6.12
N CYS A 28 3.95 5.06 -4.86
CA CYS A 28 4.06 3.80 -4.12
C CYS A 28 2.69 3.22 -3.78
N ARG A 29 1.74 4.06 -3.34
CA ARG A 29 0.36 3.62 -3.03
C ARG A 29 -0.32 2.99 -4.23
N GLN A 30 -0.16 3.56 -5.42
CA GLN A 30 -0.74 3.02 -6.65
C GLN A 30 -0.15 1.65 -7.00
N LYS A 31 1.18 1.50 -6.93
CA LYS A 31 1.84 0.20 -7.18
C LYS A 31 1.45 -0.84 -6.15
N ILE A 32 1.32 -0.46 -4.88
CA ILE A 32 0.80 -1.34 -3.83
C ILE A 32 -0.61 -1.81 -4.19
N ALA A 33 -1.51 -0.90 -4.55
CA ALA A 33 -2.89 -1.21 -4.90
C ALA A 33 -3.02 -2.09 -6.16
N GLU A 34 -2.01 -2.10 -7.04
CA GLU A 34 -1.96 -2.97 -8.23
C GLU A 34 -1.61 -4.43 -7.88
N PHE A 35 -0.79 -4.66 -6.85
CA PHE A 35 -0.26 -5.99 -6.50
C PHE A 35 -0.75 -6.54 -5.16
N ALA A 36 -1.57 -5.80 -4.41
CA ALA A 36 -2.10 -6.20 -3.10
C ALA A 36 -3.63 -6.19 -3.11
N ASP A 37 -4.25 -7.17 -2.43
CA ASP A 37 -5.69 -7.14 -2.19
C ASP A 37 -6.07 -5.97 -1.28
N GLN A 38 -7.28 -5.43 -1.45
CA GLN A 38 -7.75 -4.23 -0.72
C GLN A 38 -7.76 -4.41 0.81
N ASN A 39 -7.84 -5.66 1.30
CA ASN A 39 -7.84 -6.01 2.72
C ASN A 39 -6.43 -6.23 3.30
N VAL A 40 -5.38 -6.23 2.49
CA VAL A 40 -3.99 -6.40 2.95
C VAL A 40 -3.62 -5.30 3.93
N ARG A 41 -2.94 -5.65 5.02
CA ARG A 41 -2.48 -4.68 6.02
C ARG A 41 -1.26 -3.91 5.51
N VAL A 42 -1.27 -2.63 5.81
CA VAL A 42 -0.17 -1.69 5.63
C VAL A 42 0.18 -1.17 7.01
N ASN A 43 1.32 -1.61 7.51
CA ASN A 43 1.85 -1.25 8.81
C ASN A 43 2.90 -0.15 8.65
N LEU A 44 2.63 1.00 9.24
CA LEU A 44 3.48 2.18 9.20
C LEU A 44 4.22 2.30 10.53
N TYR A 45 5.51 2.58 10.49
CA TYR A 45 6.35 2.69 11.67
C TYR A 45 7.25 3.92 11.60
N THR A 46 7.60 4.45 12.76
CA THR A 46 8.73 5.36 12.92
C THR A 46 9.95 4.61 13.47
N THR A 47 11.14 5.19 13.29
CA THR A 47 12.39 4.77 13.94
C THR A 47 12.31 4.83 15.47
N ASP A 48 11.48 5.74 16.01
CA ASP A 48 11.20 5.90 17.45
C ASP A 48 10.16 4.92 18.01
N GLY A 49 9.67 3.98 17.20
CA GLY A 49 8.77 2.91 17.65
C GLY A 49 7.28 3.26 17.67
N LYS A 50 6.86 4.42 17.15
CA LYS A 50 5.43 4.69 16.91
C LYS A 50 4.93 3.85 15.74
N SER A 51 3.64 3.50 15.75
CA SER A 51 3.05 2.70 14.68
C SER A 51 1.62 3.08 14.36
N LYS A 52 1.20 2.80 13.13
CA LYS A 52 -0.18 2.90 12.67
C LYS A 52 -0.43 1.81 11.63
N SER A 53 -1.55 1.11 11.73
CA SER A 53 -1.98 0.16 10.71
C SER A 53 -3.21 0.67 9.96
N MET A 54 -3.29 0.31 8.69
CA MET A 54 -4.46 0.50 7.84
C MET A 54 -4.50 -0.59 6.78
N THR A 55 -5.58 -0.65 6.02
CA THR A 55 -5.72 -1.51 4.85
C THR A 55 -5.26 -0.80 3.58
N VAL A 56 -5.06 -1.54 2.49
CA VAL A 56 -4.79 -0.96 1.17
C VAL A 56 -5.96 -0.07 0.70
N ALA A 57 -7.21 -0.46 1.01
CA ALA A 57 -8.40 0.36 0.70
C ALA A 57 -8.37 1.72 1.39
N GLU A 58 -7.92 1.78 2.65
CA GLU A 58 -7.78 3.03 3.41
C GLU A 58 -6.55 3.83 2.97
N LEU A 59 -5.50 3.16 2.48
CA LEU A 59 -4.28 3.81 2.00
C LEU A 59 -4.52 4.59 0.70
N LEU A 60 -5.35 4.04 -0.21
CA LEU A 60 -5.69 4.63 -1.50
C LEU A 60 -7.19 4.50 -1.80
N PRO A 61 -8.04 5.27 -1.12
CA PRO A 61 -9.47 5.25 -1.36
C PRO A 61 -9.80 5.73 -2.78
N GLY A 62 -10.73 5.05 -3.44
CA GLY A 62 -11.10 5.37 -4.83
C GLY A 62 -10.00 5.05 -5.85
N SER A 63 -9.15 4.06 -5.57
CA SER A 63 -8.08 3.67 -6.48
C SER A 63 -8.60 3.37 -7.89
N PHE A 64 -7.93 3.93 -8.89
CA PHE A 64 -8.17 3.58 -10.29
C PHE A 64 -7.91 2.08 -10.51
N SER A 65 -8.74 1.47 -11.36
CA SER A 65 -8.66 0.06 -11.73
C SER A 65 -9.08 -0.12 -13.18
N ALA A 66 -8.75 -1.27 -13.78
CA ALA A 66 -9.12 -1.59 -15.15
C ALA A 66 -10.64 -1.51 -15.40
N ALA A 67 -11.47 -1.76 -14.37
CA ALA A 67 -12.92 -1.66 -14.47
C ALA A 67 -13.41 -0.25 -14.84
N HIS A 68 -12.67 0.81 -14.49
CA HIS A 68 -13.01 2.18 -14.89
C HIS A 68 -12.82 2.45 -16.38
N MET A 69 -12.04 1.61 -17.05
CA MET A 69 -11.80 1.70 -18.50
C MET A 69 -12.71 0.77 -19.30
N ASP A 70 -13.48 -0.08 -18.62
CA ASP A 70 -14.40 -1.00 -19.28
C ASP A 70 -15.54 -0.23 -19.94
N ARG A 71 -15.85 -0.60 -21.18
CA ARG A 71 -16.91 0.00 -22.01
C ARG A 71 -17.94 -1.02 -22.48
N ALA A 72 -17.80 -2.27 -22.03
CA ALA A 72 -18.68 -3.38 -22.40
C ALA A 72 -20.10 -3.22 -21.85
#